data_AF-A0A7W1BXD3-F1
#
_entry.id   AF-A0A7W1BXD3-F1
#
_cell.length_a   1.000
_cell.length_b   1.000
_cell.length_c   1.000
_cell.angle_alpha   90.00
_cell.angle_beta   90.00
_cell.angle_gamma   90.00
#
_symmetry.space_group_name_H-M   'P 1'
#
loop_
_entity.id
_entity.type
_entity.pdbx_description
1 polymer ?
#
loop_
_entity_poly.entity_id
_entity_poly.type
_entity_poly.pdbx_seq_one_letter_code
_entity_poly.pdbx_strand_id
1 'polypeptide(L)' 'MRLFHGTDNADIQRPTVLTLGVFDGLHLGHQLIMRTVVERSRALGAVP' A
#
# COMPACT_ATOMS: atom_id res chain seq x y z
N MET A 1 2.75 -10.28 4.19
CA MET A 1 1.47 -9.57 4.00
C MET A 1 0.64 -9.75 5.27
N ARG A 2 0.05 -8.67 5.80
CA ARG A 2 -0.94 -8.73 6.90
C ARG A 2 -2.27 -8.26 6.34
N LEU A 3 -3.36 -8.94 6.68
CA LEU A 3 -4.71 -8.59 6.25
C LEU A 3 -5.47 -8.02 7.44
N PHE A 4 -6.14 -6.90 7.24
CA PHE A 4 -6.96 -6.22 8.26
C PHE A 4 -8.39 -6.09 7.75
N HIS A 5 -9.37 -6.29 8.62
CA HIS A 5 -10.78 -6.05 8.32
C HIS A 5 -11.24 -4.83 9.13
N GLY A 6 -11.76 -3.83 8.44
CA GLY A 6 -12.03 -2.51 9.03
C GLY A 6 -10.75 -1.71 9.33
N THR A 7 -10.92 -0.49 9.80
CA THR A 7 -9.82 0.46 10.06
C THR A 7 -9.29 0.39 11.48
N ASP A 8 -10.10 -0.07 12.43
CA ASP A 8 -9.81 0.01 13.86
C ASP A 8 -8.59 -0.83 14.28
N ASN A 9 -8.25 -1.85 13.48
CA ASN A 9 -7.14 -2.76 13.73
C ASN A 9 -5.91 -2.50 12.84
N ALA A 10 -5.89 -1.43 12.04
CA ALA A 10 -4.81 -1.18 11.09
C ALA A 10 -3.46 -0.83 11.77
N ASP A 11 -3.51 -0.33 13.01
CA ASP A 11 -2.36 -0.04 13.89
C ASP A 11 -1.13 0.51 13.15
N ILE A 12 -1.32 1.63 12.43
CA ILE A 12 -0.28 2.24 11.59
C ILE A 12 0.70 3.02 12.48
N GLN A 13 1.76 2.35 12.92
CA GLN A 13 2.76 2.88 13.87
C GLN A 13 3.96 3.59 13.20
N ARG A 14 4.07 3.55 11.86
CA ARG A 14 5.19 4.13 11.10
C ARG A 14 4.69 4.92 9.90
N PRO A 15 5.44 5.93 9.42
CA PRO A 15 5.11 6.60 8.15
C PRO A 15 4.90 5.57 7.05
N THR A 16 3.73 5.60 6.41
CA THR A 16 3.29 4.57 5.46
C THR A 16 2.84 5.25 4.17
N VAL A 17 3.29 4.71 3.03
CA VAL A 17 2.76 5.06 1.71
C VAL A 17 1.75 3.99 1.35
N LEU A 18 0.50 4.38 1.09
CA LEU A 18 -0.57 3.44 0.77
C LEU A 18 -1.31 3.87 -0.50
N THR A 19 -2.04 2.92 -1.09
CA THR A 19 -2.99 3.17 -2.17
C THR A 19 -4.35 2.60 -1.80
N LEU A 20 -5.42 3.20 -2.33
CA LEU A 20 -6.81 2.82 -2.07
C LEU A 20 -7.48 2.49 -3.39
N GLY A 21 -8.14 1.34 -3.45
CA GLY A 21 -8.82 0.86 -4.65
C GLY A 21 -9.37 -0.54 -4.42
N VAL A 22 -10.23 -0.98 -5.33
CA VAL A 22 -10.80 -2.34 -5.29
C VAL A 22 -9.73 -3.41 -5.62
N PHE A 23 -8.75 -3.07 -6.45
CA PHE A 23 -7.61 -3.92 -6.84
C PHE A 23 -7.97 -5.34 -7.31
N ASP A 24 -9.16 -5.51 -7.89
CA ASP A 24 -9.57 -6.81 -8.45
C ASP A 24 -8.75 -7.15 -9.72
N GLY A 25 -8.35 -8.42 -9.83
CA GLY A 25 -7.61 -8.96 -10.98
C GLY A 25 -6.16 -8.49 -11.20
N LEU A 26 -5.63 -7.55 -10.39
CA LEU A 26 -4.24 -7.05 -10.43
C LEU A 26 -3.61 -6.92 -11.85
N HIS A 27 -4.33 -6.30 -12.78
CA HIS A 27 -3.85 -6.04 -14.14
C HIS A 27 -2.70 -5.02 -14.19
N LEU A 28 -2.14 -4.76 -15.37
CA LEU A 28 -0.97 -3.88 -15.55
C LEU A 28 -1.13 -2.50 -14.89
N GLY A 29 -2.33 -1.90 -14.95
CA GLY A 29 -2.62 -0.65 -14.25
C GLY A 29 -2.45 -0.74 -12.72
N HIS A 30 -2.98 -1.78 -12.09
CA HIS A 30 -2.81 -2.00 -10.65
C HIS A 30 -1.35 -2.27 -10.29
N GLN A 31 -0.63 -3.03 -11.12
CA GLN A 31 0.79 -3.30 -10.92
C GLN A 31 1.63 -2.03 -10.96
N LEU A 32 1.30 -1.09 -11.86
CA LEU A 32 1.94 0.22 -11.91
C LEU A 32 1.72 1.00 -10.61
N ILE A 33 0.49 1.02 -10.09
CA ILE A 33 0.19 1.68 -8.81
C ILE A 33 1.00 1.06 -7.66
N MET A 34 1.04 -0.27 -7.58
CA MET A 34 1.81 -0.99 -6.55
C MET A 34 3.31 -0.66 -6.64
N ARG A 35 3.85 -0.58 -7.86
CA ARG A 35 5.23 -0.18 -8.09
C ARG A 35 5.51 1.23 -7.58
N THR A 36 4.62 2.18 -7.87
CA THR A 36 4.76 3.57 -7.38
C THR A 36 4.73 3.66 -5.87
N VAL A 37 3.89 2.88 -5.19
CA VAL A 37 3.84 2.82 -3.71
C VAL A 37 5.18 2.38 -3.13
N VAL A 38 5.75 1.30 -3.67
CA VAL A 38 7.05 0.76 -3.21
C VAL A 38 8.21 1.73 -3.52
N GLU A 39 8.22 2.34 -4.69
CA GLU A 39 9.25 3.31 -5.06
C GLU A 39 9.20 4.57 -4.17
N ARG A 40 8.01 5.10 -3.89
CA ARG A 40 7.85 6.25 -2.98
C ARG A 40 8.18 5.92 -1.53
N SER A 41 7.78 4.76 -1.02
CA SER A 41 8.07 4.40 0.37
C SER A 41 9.57 4.33 0.60
N ARG A 42 10.32 3.74 -0.34
CA ARG A 42 11.80 3.73 -0.32
C ARG A 42 12.39 5.14 -0.34
N ALA A 43 11.92 6.00 -1.23
CA ALA A 43 12.43 7.38 -1.34
C ALA A 43 12.22 8.20 -0.07
N LEU A 44 11.15 7.92 0.69
CA LEU A 44 10.78 8.63 1.91
C LEU A 44 11.28 7.94 3.19
N GLY A 45 11.94 6.78 3.09
CA GLY A 45 12.27 5.96 4.27
C GLY A 45 11.03 5.47 5.03
N ALA A 46 9.89 5.38 4.34
CA ALA A 46 8.60 4.94 4.85
C ALA A 46 8.37 3.44 4.53
N VAL A 47 7.28 2.87 5.06
CA VAL A 47 6.84 1.50 4.71
C VAL A 47 5.79 1.52 3.58
N PRO A 48 5.85 0.57 2.61
CA PRO A 48 4.81 0.39 1.59
C PRO A 48 3.61 -0.40 2.12
#